data_AF-A0A6J8DES5-F1
#
_entry.id   AF-A0A6J8DES5-F1
#
_cell.length_a   1.000
_cell.length_b   1.000
_cell.length_c   1.000
_cell.angle_alpha   90.00
_cell.angle_beta   90.00
_cell.angle_gamma   90.00
#
_symmetry.space_group_name_H-M   'P 1'
#
loop_
_entity.id
_entity.type
_entity.pdbx_description
1 polymer ?
#
loop_
_entity_poly.entity_id
_entity_poly.type
_entity_poly.pdbx_seq_one_letter_code
_entity_poly.pdbx_strand_id
1 'polypeptide(L)'
;MKNICRNNTVQNWNLLHRNVLRILFTNETGLTLRVKSMGWKVLPVPKVASTTNVPVLKDMFYSSFKAEDSTFYAYANGDNLFTVDLIKTLKTILKSKLSNSDDLLLIGRRTDVRNVTKEEARNHNTLKYAAYYRGSLHSHYAIDFLIIKKSYPLFDLPDLVIGRPYVDSFIVSEAVNRVPGHVIDITMTSLAVHQVTLPGKKGIDEGSTHPDKNYNYDLLKSRNPNYSRGNTNCAHYYTYHTLFDKEITIAIKRRRQYKDKRCLKLKHQRKIIGNKKYLSSFGSCGVVVLIISIQCWSYCRCCSNEHILKLPIRLWKTCFFILNILSESEILLKTSHSYGVKKDYFTNDIEMHLIQTLLRRTIHFQEQDDIQVVPKTKHLLTIITTWVSDKRKNICRNDTVQNWNLLQENVVTISFINESDLTRIVNSKKMGWKVLLVPKVASITNVPVLKDMFYSSFKAEDSTFYAYANGDNLFTDDLIKNIENYFEIEANSDDLLLIGRRTYVRNDTNEEARNHMTLKYATYNKGSFDSHYAVDFFIIKKSYPLSDLPDLVIGRPYVDSFIVSEAVNRVPGHVIDITMTSLAVHHVTVPGKEAMNEGTMHIY
;
A
#
# COMPACT_ATOMS: atom_id res chain seq x y z
N MET A 1 -18.17 -14.07 15.27
CA MET A 1 -17.16 -13.42 14.41
C MET A 1 -16.53 -14.35 13.38
N LYS A 2 -15.92 -15.50 13.73
CA LYS A 2 -15.32 -16.42 12.73
C LYS A 2 -16.28 -16.92 11.64
N ASN A 3 -17.56 -17.06 11.95
CA ASN A 3 -18.59 -17.40 10.96
C ASN A 3 -18.70 -16.34 9.84
N ILE A 4 -18.46 -15.05 10.13
CA ILE A 4 -18.45 -13.98 9.11
C ILE A 4 -17.29 -14.19 8.15
N CYS A 5 -16.06 -14.35 8.66
CA CYS A 5 -14.89 -14.59 7.81
C CYS A 5 -15.07 -15.84 6.94
N ARG A 6 -15.55 -16.94 7.54
CA ARG A 6 -15.86 -18.19 6.83
C ARG A 6 -16.87 -17.97 5.70
N ASN A 7 -17.95 -17.24 5.98
CA ASN A 7 -18.99 -16.95 5.00
C ASN A 7 -18.46 -16.09 3.86
N ASN A 8 -17.68 -15.05 4.18
CA ASN A 8 -17.03 -14.19 3.22
C ASN A 8 -16.08 -14.97 2.32
N THR A 9 -15.26 -15.87 2.88
CA THR A 9 -14.34 -16.73 2.11
C THR A 9 -15.08 -17.62 1.13
N VAL A 10 -16.12 -18.33 1.59
CA VAL A 10 -16.92 -19.20 0.72
C VAL A 10 -17.52 -18.42 -0.45
N GLN A 11 -18.01 -17.20 -0.19
CA GLN A 11 -18.60 -16.34 -1.22
C GLN A 11 -17.56 -15.76 -2.17
N ASN A 12 -16.44 -15.26 -1.64
CA ASN A 12 -15.35 -14.69 -2.41
C ASN A 12 -14.71 -15.72 -3.35
N TRP A 13 -14.36 -16.89 -2.84
CA TRP A 13 -13.74 -17.93 -3.66
C TRP A 13 -14.72 -18.45 -4.71
N ASN A 14 -16.04 -18.37 -4.49
CA ASN A 14 -17.03 -18.68 -5.51
C ASN A 14 -16.97 -17.75 -6.73
N LEU A 15 -16.46 -16.53 -6.58
CA LEU A 15 -16.23 -15.61 -7.71
C LEU A 15 -15.13 -16.13 -8.67
N LEU A 16 -14.26 -17.03 -8.20
CA LEU A 16 -13.16 -17.61 -8.97
C LEU A 16 -13.51 -18.94 -9.64
N HIS A 17 -14.77 -19.39 -9.56
CA HIS A 17 -15.21 -20.73 -9.99
C HIS A 17 -14.83 -21.12 -11.42
N ARG A 18 -14.72 -20.16 -12.35
CA ARG A 18 -14.35 -20.43 -13.75
C ARG A 18 -12.93 -20.95 -13.91
N ASN A 19 -12.05 -20.67 -12.95
CA ASN A 19 -10.63 -21.04 -13.03
C ASN A 19 -10.12 -21.78 -11.79
N VAL A 20 -10.96 -21.96 -10.76
CA VAL A 20 -10.57 -22.56 -9.49
C VAL A 20 -11.58 -23.61 -9.07
N LEU A 21 -11.12 -24.87 -9.04
CA LEU A 21 -11.79 -25.95 -8.34
C LEU A 21 -11.54 -25.79 -6.84
N ARG A 22 -12.61 -25.79 -6.05
CA ARG A 22 -12.55 -25.52 -4.62
C ARG A 22 -12.84 -26.81 -3.86
N ILE A 23 -11.91 -27.18 -2.99
CA ILE A 23 -12.02 -28.36 -2.12
C ILE A 23 -12.07 -27.86 -0.68
N LEU A 24 -13.12 -28.21 0.05
CA LEU A 24 -13.20 -28.01 1.48
C LEU A 24 -12.95 -29.33 2.21
N PHE A 25 -11.97 -29.34 3.11
CA PHE A 25 -11.76 -30.43 4.05
C PHE A 25 -12.55 -30.14 5.33
N THR A 26 -13.61 -30.89 5.57
CA THR A 26 -14.43 -30.73 6.79
C THR A 26 -15.22 -31.99 7.11
N ASN A 27 -15.52 -32.17 8.38
CA ASN A 27 -16.45 -33.18 8.88
C ASN A 27 -17.79 -32.54 9.34
N GLU A 28 -17.96 -31.22 9.17
CA GLU A 28 -19.17 -30.49 9.58
C GLU A 28 -20.28 -30.63 8.51
N THR A 29 -21.39 -31.28 8.86
CA THR A 29 -22.53 -31.51 7.95
C THR A 29 -23.15 -30.20 7.42
N GLY A 30 -23.38 -29.22 8.29
CA GLY A 30 -24.03 -27.95 7.91
C GLY A 30 -23.22 -27.15 6.89
N LEU A 31 -21.92 -27.01 7.12
CA LEU A 31 -21.02 -26.35 6.17
C LEU A 31 -20.91 -27.14 4.85
N THR A 32 -20.86 -28.47 4.94
CA THR A 32 -20.81 -29.37 3.78
C THR A 32 -21.97 -29.14 2.83
N LEU A 33 -23.21 -29.17 3.33
CA LEU A 33 -24.40 -28.97 2.50
C LEU A 33 -24.36 -27.62 1.80
N ARG A 34 -23.96 -26.56 2.52
CA ARG A 34 -23.90 -25.21 1.97
C ARG A 34 -22.85 -25.02 0.88
N VAL A 35 -21.65 -25.57 1.03
CA VAL A 35 -20.61 -25.37 0.00
C VAL A 35 -20.83 -26.28 -1.22
N LYS A 36 -21.40 -27.47 -1.01
CA LYS A 36 -21.79 -28.37 -2.11
C LYS A 36 -22.82 -27.72 -3.04
N SER A 37 -23.79 -26.99 -2.50
CA SER A 37 -24.76 -26.25 -3.34
C SER A 37 -24.13 -25.11 -4.15
N MET A 38 -22.89 -24.70 -3.84
CA MET A 38 -22.09 -23.74 -4.59
C MET A 38 -21.07 -24.41 -5.54
N GLY A 39 -21.17 -25.74 -5.71
CA GLY A 39 -20.28 -26.52 -6.57
C GLY A 39 -18.89 -26.77 -5.97
N TRP A 40 -18.72 -26.64 -4.66
CA TRP A 40 -17.47 -27.04 -4.01
C TRP A 40 -17.43 -28.55 -3.82
N LYS A 41 -16.24 -29.13 -4.00
CA LYS A 41 -15.97 -30.49 -3.56
C LYS A 41 -15.73 -30.47 -2.06
N VAL A 42 -16.27 -31.46 -1.36
CA VAL A 42 -16.04 -31.65 0.07
C VAL A 42 -15.40 -33.01 0.27
N LEU A 43 -14.24 -33.02 0.93
CA LEU A 43 -13.51 -34.23 1.28
C LEU A 43 -13.42 -34.35 2.81
N PRO A 44 -13.42 -35.57 3.36
CA PRO A 44 -13.12 -35.77 4.77
C PRO A 44 -11.68 -35.35 5.06
N VAL A 45 -11.39 -34.94 6.31
CA VAL A 45 -10.02 -34.69 6.74
C VAL A 45 -9.22 -36.00 6.70
N PRO A 46 -8.18 -36.12 5.84
CA PRO A 46 -7.55 -37.41 5.56
C PRO A 46 -6.66 -37.90 6.71
N LYS A 47 -6.02 -36.96 7.42
CA LYS A 47 -5.14 -37.25 8.55
C LYS A 47 -5.09 -36.06 9.48
N VAL A 48 -5.03 -36.35 10.77
CA VAL A 48 -4.83 -35.38 11.86
C VAL A 48 -3.62 -35.77 12.68
N ALA A 49 -2.96 -34.81 13.32
CA ALA A 49 -1.94 -35.12 14.31
C ALA A 49 -2.57 -35.73 15.56
N SER A 50 -1.97 -36.82 16.07
CA SER A 50 -2.52 -37.59 17.21
C SER A 50 -2.67 -36.77 18.49
N THR A 51 -1.80 -35.78 18.73
CA THR A 51 -1.79 -35.00 19.97
C THR A 51 -2.68 -33.76 19.93
N THR A 52 -3.01 -33.24 18.74
CA THR A 52 -3.73 -31.96 18.60
C THR A 52 -5.06 -32.10 17.86
N ASN A 53 -5.30 -33.22 17.17
CA ASN A 53 -6.43 -33.44 16.30
C ASN A 53 -6.56 -32.39 15.17
N VAL A 54 -5.44 -31.79 14.77
CA VAL A 54 -5.39 -30.77 13.71
C VAL A 54 -4.98 -31.42 12.37
N PRO A 55 -5.59 -31.03 11.23
CA PRO A 55 -5.28 -31.60 9.92
C PRO A 55 -3.79 -31.48 9.53
N VAL A 56 -3.27 -32.54 8.91
CA VAL A 56 -1.91 -32.58 8.35
C VAL A 56 -1.92 -32.07 6.91
N LEU A 57 -1.10 -31.07 6.62
CA LEU A 57 -1.11 -30.34 5.34
C LEU A 57 -0.83 -31.23 4.13
N LYS A 58 0.22 -32.07 4.17
CA LYS A 58 0.63 -32.88 3.00
C LYS A 58 -0.44 -33.90 2.61
N ASP A 59 -1.14 -34.49 3.59
CA ASP A 59 -2.20 -35.46 3.36
C ASP A 59 -3.42 -34.82 2.69
N MET A 60 -3.70 -33.54 2.98
CA MET A 60 -4.72 -32.75 2.27
C MET A 60 -4.36 -32.53 0.79
N PHE A 61 -3.08 -32.24 0.50
CA PHE A 61 -2.62 -32.16 -0.90
C PHE A 61 -2.73 -33.50 -1.62
N TYR A 62 -2.27 -34.60 -1.04
CA TYR A 62 -2.39 -35.93 -1.67
C TYR A 62 -3.83 -36.32 -1.94
N SER A 63 -4.74 -36.00 -1.01
CA SER A 63 -6.17 -36.21 -1.22
C SER A 63 -6.72 -35.35 -2.36
N SER A 64 -6.25 -34.12 -2.48
CA SER A 64 -6.61 -33.21 -3.59
C SER A 64 -6.07 -33.70 -4.93
N PHE A 65 -4.83 -34.20 -4.99
CA PHE A 65 -4.20 -34.74 -6.19
C PHE A 65 -4.91 -35.98 -6.75
N LYS A 66 -5.49 -36.79 -5.86
CA LYS A 66 -6.33 -37.94 -6.21
C LYS A 66 -7.73 -37.52 -6.65
N ALA A 67 -8.24 -36.45 -6.06
CA ALA A 67 -9.61 -36.00 -6.29
C ALA A 67 -9.78 -35.24 -7.61
N GLU A 68 -8.80 -34.45 -8.02
CA GLU A 68 -8.89 -33.58 -9.20
C GLU A 68 -7.53 -33.49 -9.89
N ASP A 69 -7.54 -33.30 -11.21
CA ASP A 69 -6.35 -33.01 -11.99
C ASP A 69 -6.31 -31.50 -12.32
N SER A 70 -5.41 -30.78 -11.69
CA SER A 70 -5.28 -29.32 -11.80
C SER A 70 -3.83 -28.94 -12.08
N THR A 71 -3.63 -27.86 -12.83
CA THR A 71 -2.28 -27.38 -13.15
C THR A 71 -1.53 -26.92 -11.91
N PHE A 72 -2.24 -26.25 -11.01
CA PHE A 72 -1.75 -25.81 -9.72
C PHE A 72 -2.69 -26.31 -8.62
N TYR A 73 -2.11 -26.59 -7.46
CA TYR A 73 -2.82 -26.88 -6.22
C TYR A 73 -2.43 -25.85 -5.18
N ALA A 74 -3.41 -25.31 -4.48
CA ALA A 74 -3.19 -24.30 -3.47
C ALA A 74 -3.74 -24.75 -2.12
N TYR A 75 -3.01 -24.42 -1.07
CA TYR A 75 -3.56 -24.34 0.28
C TYR A 75 -3.66 -22.85 0.64
N ALA A 76 -4.77 -22.45 1.24
CA ALA A 76 -4.97 -21.12 1.80
C ALA A 76 -5.78 -21.22 3.09
N ASN A 77 -5.46 -20.37 4.07
CA ASN A 77 -6.27 -20.25 5.28
C ASN A 77 -7.72 -19.83 4.96
N GLY A 78 -8.67 -20.34 5.75
CA GLY A 78 -10.11 -20.19 5.51
C GLY A 78 -10.68 -18.79 5.77
N ASP A 79 -9.84 -17.83 6.13
CA ASP A 79 -10.13 -16.42 6.36
C ASP A 79 -9.45 -15.49 5.35
N ASN A 80 -8.76 -16.04 4.35
CA ASN A 80 -8.19 -15.27 3.25
C ASN A 80 -9.16 -15.12 2.08
N LEU A 81 -9.19 -13.90 1.54
CA LEU A 81 -9.93 -13.53 0.34
C LEU A 81 -8.96 -13.22 -0.79
N PHE A 82 -9.31 -13.59 -2.01
CA PHE A 82 -8.52 -13.33 -3.20
C PHE A 82 -9.31 -12.48 -4.19
N THR A 83 -8.60 -11.93 -5.17
CA THR A 83 -9.19 -11.24 -6.33
C THR A 83 -8.83 -11.97 -7.61
N VAL A 84 -9.45 -11.57 -8.73
CA VAL A 84 -9.11 -12.09 -10.06
C VAL A 84 -7.64 -11.91 -10.45
N ASP A 85 -6.89 -11.04 -9.76
CA ASP A 85 -5.47 -10.83 -10.05
C ASP A 85 -4.61 -12.05 -9.72
N LEU A 86 -5.06 -12.92 -8.80
CA LEU A 86 -4.44 -14.23 -8.58
C LEU A 86 -4.45 -15.05 -9.89
N ILE A 87 -5.58 -15.10 -10.58
CA ILE A 87 -5.72 -15.86 -11.84
C ILE A 87 -4.87 -15.23 -12.95
N LYS A 88 -4.85 -13.89 -13.06
CA LYS A 88 -3.98 -13.18 -14.02
C LYS A 88 -2.51 -13.51 -13.76
N THR A 89 -2.09 -13.49 -12.50
CA THR A 89 -0.73 -13.83 -12.08
C THR A 89 -0.36 -15.27 -12.44
N LEU A 90 -1.22 -16.24 -12.11
CA LEU A 90 -0.99 -17.64 -12.43
C LEU A 90 -0.89 -17.88 -13.94
N LYS A 91 -1.75 -17.24 -14.75
CA LYS A 91 -1.68 -17.32 -16.22
C LYS A 91 -0.36 -16.77 -16.77
N THR A 92 0.15 -15.67 -16.22
CA THR A 92 1.48 -15.16 -16.59
C THR A 92 2.58 -16.16 -16.25
N ILE A 93 2.51 -16.77 -15.07
CA ILE A 93 3.51 -17.77 -14.64
C ILE A 93 3.48 -18.99 -15.56
N LEU A 94 2.29 -19.47 -15.96
CA LEU A 94 2.15 -20.57 -16.92
C LEU A 94 2.78 -20.30 -18.28
N LYS A 95 2.73 -19.04 -18.74
CA LYS A 95 3.38 -18.63 -19.99
C LYS A 95 4.91 -18.53 -19.88
N SER A 96 5.46 -18.58 -18.67
CA SER A 96 6.90 -18.47 -18.44
C SER A 96 7.60 -19.83 -18.43
N LYS A 97 8.90 -19.84 -18.74
CA LYS A 97 9.74 -21.05 -18.64
C LYS A 97 9.82 -21.64 -17.22
N LEU A 98 9.51 -20.84 -16.18
CA LEU A 98 9.52 -21.30 -14.79
C LEU A 98 8.40 -22.30 -14.50
N SER A 99 7.30 -22.26 -15.29
CA SER A 99 6.19 -23.20 -15.14
C SER A 99 6.58 -24.64 -15.45
N ASN A 100 7.66 -24.88 -16.19
CA ASN A 100 8.13 -26.23 -16.51
C ASN A 100 8.82 -26.92 -15.34
N SER A 101 9.09 -26.20 -14.24
CA SER A 101 9.70 -26.81 -13.07
C SER A 101 8.70 -27.57 -12.22
N ASP A 102 9.10 -28.77 -11.81
CA ASP A 102 8.35 -29.60 -10.88
C ASP A 102 8.39 -29.10 -9.42
N ASP A 103 9.44 -28.36 -9.06
CA ASP A 103 9.69 -27.79 -7.72
C ASP A 103 9.09 -26.39 -7.54
N LEU A 104 8.24 -25.93 -8.48
CA LEU A 104 7.70 -24.59 -8.46
C LEU A 104 6.80 -24.36 -7.23
N LEU A 105 7.21 -23.41 -6.38
CA LEU A 105 6.47 -22.91 -5.22
C LEU A 105 6.14 -21.43 -5.42
N LEU A 106 4.86 -21.08 -5.34
CA LEU A 106 4.39 -19.70 -5.33
C LEU A 106 3.87 -19.35 -3.94
N ILE A 107 4.28 -18.19 -3.45
CA ILE A 107 3.95 -17.66 -2.12
C ILE A 107 3.63 -16.18 -2.21
N GLY A 108 2.91 -15.64 -1.23
CA GLY A 108 2.71 -14.19 -1.13
C GLY A 108 2.38 -13.77 0.29
N ARG A 109 2.49 -12.46 0.54
CA ARG A 109 2.10 -11.84 1.80
C ARG A 109 0.62 -11.53 1.79
N ARG A 110 -0.01 -11.64 2.94
CA ARG A 110 -1.38 -11.15 3.15
C ARG A 110 -1.42 -9.66 3.50
N THR A 111 -2.51 -9.01 3.15
CA THR A 111 -2.90 -7.68 3.63
C THR A 111 -3.97 -7.85 4.69
N ASP A 112 -3.66 -7.44 5.93
CA ASP A 112 -4.58 -7.53 7.06
C ASP A 112 -5.62 -6.42 6.95
N VAL A 113 -6.91 -6.77 6.88
CA VAL A 113 -8.01 -5.82 6.71
C VAL A 113 -9.04 -6.01 7.82
N ARG A 114 -9.29 -4.95 8.60
CA ARG A 114 -10.23 -5.00 9.71
C ARG A 114 -11.67 -4.88 9.26
N ASN A 115 -12.57 -5.70 9.79
CA ASN A 115 -14.02 -5.62 9.60
C ASN A 115 -14.49 -5.74 8.14
N VAL A 116 -13.95 -6.70 7.38
CA VAL A 116 -14.42 -6.96 6.00
C VAL A 116 -15.90 -7.30 5.96
N THR A 117 -16.68 -6.49 5.25
CA THR A 117 -18.11 -6.69 5.07
C THR A 117 -18.40 -7.78 4.05
N LYS A 118 -19.65 -8.22 4.01
CA LYS A 118 -20.12 -9.23 3.08
C LYS A 118 -20.13 -8.71 1.64
N GLU A 119 -20.51 -7.46 1.44
CA GLU A 119 -20.49 -6.76 0.15
C GLU A 119 -19.07 -6.64 -0.40
N GLU A 120 -18.11 -6.27 0.46
CA GLU A 120 -16.70 -6.20 0.07
C GLU A 120 -16.16 -7.57 -0.33
N ALA A 121 -16.42 -8.61 0.44
CA ALA A 121 -15.94 -9.97 0.12
C ALA A 121 -16.51 -10.51 -1.20
N ARG A 122 -17.68 -10.04 -1.64
CA ARG A 122 -18.40 -10.49 -2.83
C ARG A 122 -18.06 -9.72 -4.10
N ASN A 123 -17.21 -8.71 -4.03
CA ASN A 123 -16.84 -7.91 -5.20
C ASN A 123 -15.34 -7.61 -5.15
N HIS A 124 -14.64 -8.00 -6.22
CA HIS A 124 -13.18 -7.86 -6.26
C HIS A 124 -12.72 -6.39 -6.18
N ASN A 125 -13.50 -5.44 -6.70
CA ASN A 125 -13.13 -4.03 -6.68
C ASN A 125 -13.31 -3.45 -5.27
N THR A 126 -14.45 -3.69 -4.63
CA THR A 126 -14.68 -3.25 -3.24
C THR A 126 -13.73 -3.93 -2.26
N LEU A 127 -13.37 -5.19 -2.47
CA LEU A 127 -12.31 -5.86 -1.70
C LEU A 127 -10.93 -5.20 -1.89
N LYS A 128 -10.57 -4.83 -3.13
CA LYS A 128 -9.34 -4.08 -3.41
C LYS A 128 -9.36 -2.73 -2.69
N TYR A 129 -10.47 -2.00 -2.75
CA TYR A 129 -10.65 -0.73 -2.05
C TYR A 129 -10.49 -0.91 -0.54
N ALA A 130 -11.15 -1.90 0.05
CA ALA A 130 -10.98 -2.25 1.44
C ALA A 130 -9.52 -2.50 1.82
N ALA A 131 -8.82 -3.36 1.07
CA ALA A 131 -7.41 -3.67 1.32
C ALA A 131 -6.50 -2.45 1.18
N TYR A 132 -6.86 -1.57 0.27
CA TYR A 132 -6.10 -0.39 -0.05
C TYR A 132 -6.27 0.72 1.01
N TYR A 133 -7.50 1.00 1.45
CA TYR A 133 -7.78 2.11 2.38
C TYR A 133 -7.52 1.80 3.86
N ARG A 134 -7.81 0.57 4.27
CA ARG A 134 -7.75 0.16 5.69
C ARG A 134 -6.91 -1.09 5.90
N GLY A 135 -6.31 -1.61 4.83
CA GLY A 135 -5.44 -2.76 4.93
C GLY A 135 -4.00 -2.39 5.28
N SER A 136 -3.30 -3.33 5.88
CA SER A 136 -1.87 -3.22 6.14
C SER A 136 -1.17 -4.46 5.60
N LEU A 137 -0.22 -4.27 4.68
CA LEU A 137 0.54 -5.40 4.13
C LEU A 137 1.42 -6.00 5.23
N HIS A 138 1.12 -7.24 5.62
CA HIS A 138 1.71 -7.85 6.80
C HIS A 138 3.16 -8.28 6.57
N SER A 139 3.86 -8.78 7.60
CA SER A 139 5.30 -9.06 7.52
C SER A 139 5.69 -10.03 6.38
N HIS A 140 6.97 -10.12 6.03
CA HIS A 140 7.44 -11.08 5.01
C HIS A 140 7.30 -12.55 5.42
N TYR A 141 7.00 -12.82 6.69
CA TYR A 141 6.68 -14.16 7.21
C TYR A 141 5.18 -14.46 7.20
N ALA A 142 4.31 -13.52 6.81
CA ALA A 142 2.87 -13.72 6.83
C ALA A 142 2.39 -14.40 5.54
N ILE A 143 2.72 -15.68 5.39
CA ILE A 143 2.47 -16.48 4.19
C ILE A 143 1.32 -17.45 4.48
N ASP A 144 0.11 -16.99 4.24
CA ASP A 144 -1.10 -17.76 4.58
C ASP A 144 -1.65 -18.59 3.42
N PHE A 145 -0.94 -18.58 2.30
CA PHE A 145 -1.24 -19.44 1.17
C PHE A 145 0.03 -19.87 0.47
N LEU A 146 -0.03 -21.06 -0.12
CA LEU A 146 1.04 -21.64 -0.91
C LEU A 146 0.44 -22.36 -2.11
N ILE A 147 1.08 -22.22 -3.27
CA ILE A 147 0.63 -22.79 -4.53
C ILE A 147 1.77 -23.60 -5.13
N ILE A 148 1.48 -24.85 -5.49
CA ILE A 148 2.45 -25.82 -5.98
C ILE A 148 1.91 -26.55 -7.21
N LYS A 149 2.78 -27.26 -7.92
CA LYS A 149 2.38 -28.26 -8.90
C LYS A 149 2.21 -29.63 -8.22
N LYS A 150 1.49 -30.54 -8.87
CA LYS A 150 1.30 -31.93 -8.39
C LYS A 150 2.62 -32.67 -8.14
N SER A 151 3.62 -32.35 -8.95
CA SER A 151 4.98 -32.90 -8.92
C SER A 151 5.85 -32.38 -7.77
N TYR A 152 5.38 -31.37 -7.02
CA TYR A 152 6.17 -30.77 -5.95
C TYR A 152 6.47 -31.81 -4.85
N PRO A 153 7.72 -31.89 -4.33
CA PRO A 153 8.18 -32.98 -3.48
C PRO A 153 7.66 -32.89 -2.03
N LEU A 154 6.36 -33.13 -1.84
CA LEU A 154 5.70 -33.12 -0.53
C LEU A 154 6.10 -34.30 0.36
N PHE A 155 6.65 -35.38 -0.19
CA PHE A 155 7.01 -36.60 0.55
C PHE A 155 8.06 -36.36 1.64
N ASP A 156 8.92 -35.36 1.46
CA ASP A 156 9.94 -34.99 2.44
C ASP A 156 9.38 -34.16 3.60
N LEU A 157 8.15 -33.64 3.48
CA LEU A 157 7.55 -32.82 4.52
C LEU A 157 7.13 -33.70 5.71
N PRO A 158 7.49 -33.32 6.95
CA PRO A 158 6.92 -33.90 8.15
C PRO A 158 5.38 -33.72 8.19
N ASP A 159 4.75 -34.34 9.18
CA ASP A 159 3.30 -34.18 9.42
C ASP A 159 2.98 -32.80 10.01
N LEU A 160 3.26 -31.74 9.24
CA LEU A 160 3.01 -30.35 9.62
C LEU A 160 1.51 -30.10 9.71
N VAL A 161 1.08 -29.53 10.84
CA VAL A 161 -0.33 -29.22 11.09
C VAL A 161 -0.63 -27.77 10.75
N ILE A 162 -1.75 -27.57 10.05
CA ILE A 162 -2.19 -26.25 9.60
C ILE A 162 -2.72 -25.39 10.76
N GLY A 163 -2.69 -24.06 10.60
CA GLY A 163 -3.16 -23.13 11.64
C GLY A 163 -2.24 -23.06 12.88
N ARG A 164 -1.00 -23.54 12.76
CA ARG A 164 0.07 -23.38 13.75
C ARG A 164 1.29 -22.71 13.12
N PRO A 165 2.10 -21.97 13.90
CA PRO A 165 3.32 -21.36 13.40
C PRO A 165 4.28 -22.34 12.71
N TYR A 166 5.20 -21.79 11.92
CA TYR A 166 6.34 -22.46 11.27
C TYR A 166 6.05 -23.35 10.06
N VAL A 167 4.78 -23.63 9.68
CA VAL A 167 4.48 -24.43 8.49
C VAL A 167 5.02 -23.79 7.21
N ASP A 168 4.57 -22.57 6.96
CA ASP A 168 4.88 -21.76 5.79
C ASP A 168 6.37 -21.43 5.71
N SER A 169 6.93 -20.95 6.82
CA SER A 169 8.34 -20.59 6.92
C SER A 169 9.25 -21.79 6.71
N PHE A 170 8.88 -22.97 7.20
CA PHE A 170 9.64 -24.19 6.94
C PHE A 170 9.60 -24.58 5.45
N ILE A 171 8.41 -24.65 4.84
CA ILE A 171 8.25 -25.03 3.43
C ILE A 171 9.04 -24.09 2.52
N VAL A 172 8.96 -22.78 2.76
CA VAL A 172 9.72 -21.79 1.98
C VAL A 172 11.22 -21.95 2.20
N SER A 173 11.68 -22.18 3.43
CA SER A 173 13.10 -22.38 3.72
C SER A 173 13.65 -23.60 2.98
N GLU A 174 12.92 -24.72 3.02
CA GLU A 174 13.26 -25.94 2.29
C GLU A 174 13.32 -25.69 0.78
N ALA A 175 12.29 -25.07 0.20
CA ALA A 175 12.24 -24.77 -1.22
C ALA A 175 13.39 -23.85 -1.68
N VAL A 176 13.71 -22.83 -0.88
CA VAL A 176 14.82 -21.91 -1.14
C VAL A 176 16.18 -22.62 -1.04
N ASN A 177 16.31 -23.68 -0.24
CA ASN A 177 17.56 -24.39 -0.01
C ASN A 177 17.83 -25.52 -1.01
N ARG A 178 16.78 -26.19 -1.49
CA ARG A 178 16.87 -27.34 -2.40
C ARG A 178 17.42 -26.94 -3.76
N VAL A 179 16.62 -26.19 -4.52
CA VAL A 179 16.95 -25.86 -5.90
C VAL A 179 16.84 -24.34 -6.11
N PRO A 180 17.92 -23.66 -6.52
CA PRO A 180 17.85 -22.25 -6.85
C PRO A 180 16.89 -22.01 -8.01
N GLY A 181 15.94 -21.09 -7.83
CA GLY A 181 15.11 -20.59 -8.94
C GLY A 181 13.65 -21.05 -9.00
N HIS A 182 13.13 -21.68 -7.95
CA HIS A 182 11.80 -22.29 -8.00
C HIS A 182 10.78 -21.67 -7.05
N VAL A 183 11.16 -20.60 -6.34
CA VAL A 183 10.28 -19.88 -5.41
C VAL A 183 9.96 -18.51 -5.99
N ILE A 184 8.67 -18.24 -6.22
CA ILE A 184 8.17 -16.96 -6.75
C ILE A 184 7.30 -16.28 -5.68
N ASP A 185 7.69 -15.07 -5.30
CA ASP A 185 6.88 -14.17 -4.48
C ASP A 185 5.87 -13.42 -5.37
N ILE A 186 4.58 -13.71 -5.18
CA ILE A 186 3.48 -13.12 -5.96
C ILE A 186 2.78 -11.95 -5.26
N THR A 187 3.33 -11.45 -4.15
CA THR A 187 2.71 -10.41 -3.31
C THR A 187 2.28 -9.16 -4.12
N MET A 188 3.10 -8.72 -5.07
CA MET A 188 2.83 -7.44 -5.78
C MET A 188 1.73 -7.54 -6.84
N THR A 189 1.33 -8.74 -7.26
CA THR A 189 0.37 -8.91 -8.36
C THR A 189 -0.81 -9.80 -7.99
N SER A 190 -0.82 -10.37 -6.79
CA SER A 190 -1.91 -11.17 -6.25
C SER A 190 -2.27 -10.69 -4.86
N LEU A 191 -3.37 -9.93 -4.76
CA LEU A 191 -3.89 -9.48 -3.48
C LEU A 191 -4.52 -10.65 -2.72
N ALA A 192 -3.98 -10.95 -1.54
CA ALA A 192 -4.55 -11.83 -0.52
C ALA A 192 -4.97 -10.99 0.69
N VAL A 193 -6.27 -10.91 0.97
CA VAL A 193 -6.82 -10.15 2.11
C VAL A 193 -7.09 -11.09 3.27
N HIS A 194 -6.45 -10.85 4.40
CA HIS A 194 -6.73 -11.55 5.65
C HIS A 194 -7.75 -10.76 6.48
N GLN A 195 -8.84 -11.42 6.86
CA GLN A 195 -9.98 -10.78 7.53
C GLN A 195 -9.76 -10.70 9.04
N VAL A 196 -9.40 -9.51 9.53
CA VAL A 196 -9.14 -9.27 10.95
C VAL A 196 -10.41 -8.85 11.67
N THR A 197 -10.95 -9.71 12.53
CA THR A 197 -12.16 -9.41 13.33
C THR A 197 -11.86 -8.96 14.76
N LEU A 198 -10.64 -9.15 15.24
CA LEU A 198 -10.23 -8.77 16.60
C LEU A 198 -9.05 -7.79 16.53
N PRO A 199 -9.01 -6.76 17.39
CA PRO A 199 -7.87 -5.85 17.43
C PRO A 199 -6.61 -6.54 17.97
N GLY A 200 -5.45 -6.01 17.56
CA GLY A 200 -4.15 -6.43 18.05
C GLY A 200 -3.72 -7.83 17.60
N LYS A 201 -2.75 -8.42 18.33
CA LYS A 201 -2.15 -9.71 17.98
C LYS A 201 -3.16 -10.87 17.94
N LYS A 202 -4.26 -10.79 18.70
CA LYS A 202 -5.27 -11.86 18.73
C LYS A 202 -5.99 -12.04 17.40
N GLY A 203 -6.18 -10.99 16.60
CA GLY A 203 -6.80 -11.11 15.28
C GLY A 203 -5.82 -11.27 14.12
N ILE A 204 -4.52 -11.09 14.38
CA ILE A 204 -3.46 -11.14 13.36
C ILE A 204 -2.68 -12.46 13.48
N ASP A 205 -2.34 -12.88 14.70
CA ASP A 205 -1.46 -14.03 14.96
C ASP A 205 -2.17 -15.13 15.74
N GLU A 206 -3.38 -15.52 15.33
CA GLU A 206 -4.20 -16.50 16.06
C GLU A 206 -3.46 -17.81 16.35
N GLY A 207 -2.70 -18.33 15.37
CA GLY A 207 -1.93 -19.57 15.53
C GLY A 207 -0.89 -19.51 16.66
N SER A 208 -0.34 -18.32 16.94
CA SER A 208 0.65 -18.10 18.01
C SER A 208 0.03 -18.02 19.40
N THR A 209 -1.30 -18.03 19.50
CA THR A 209 -2.05 -17.99 20.77
C THR A 209 -2.58 -19.35 21.20
N HIS A 210 -2.52 -20.36 20.33
CA HIS A 210 -3.05 -21.69 20.63
C HIS A 210 -2.16 -22.46 21.63
N PRO A 211 -2.73 -23.29 22.55
CA PRO A 211 -1.94 -24.04 23.54
C PRO A 211 -0.84 -24.94 22.96
N ASP A 212 -1.04 -25.48 21.76
CA ASP A 212 -0.15 -26.36 20.99
C ASP A 212 0.61 -25.63 19.87
N LYS A 213 0.76 -24.29 19.96
CA LYS A 213 1.49 -23.45 18.98
C LYS A 213 2.90 -23.92 18.64
N ASN A 214 3.54 -24.68 19.53
CA ASN A 214 4.90 -25.18 19.34
C ASN A 214 4.94 -26.54 18.64
N TYR A 215 3.80 -27.17 18.30
CA TYR A 215 3.77 -28.51 17.69
C TYR A 215 4.73 -28.65 16.50
N ASN A 216 4.61 -27.75 15.51
CA ASN A 216 5.47 -27.79 14.32
C ASN A 216 6.92 -27.46 14.66
N TYR A 217 7.16 -26.55 15.61
CA TYR A 217 8.51 -26.22 16.05
C TYR A 217 9.21 -27.43 16.66
N ASP A 218 8.53 -28.14 17.56
CA ASP A 218 9.07 -29.32 18.24
C ASP A 218 9.28 -30.47 17.25
N LEU A 219 8.33 -30.69 16.33
CA LEU A 219 8.45 -31.65 15.23
C LEU A 219 9.67 -31.37 14.34
N LEU A 220 9.97 -30.10 14.09
CA LEU A 220 11.04 -29.67 13.20
C LEU A 220 12.40 -29.46 13.89
N LYS A 221 12.45 -29.50 15.23
CA LYS A 221 13.66 -29.19 16.00
C LYS A 221 14.86 -30.04 15.60
N SER A 222 14.64 -31.33 15.33
CA SER A 222 15.71 -32.26 14.90
C SER A 222 16.25 -31.97 13.49
N ARG A 223 15.48 -31.28 12.65
CA ARG A 223 15.89 -30.88 11.29
C ARG A 223 16.69 -29.57 11.26
N ASN A 224 16.72 -28.83 12.37
CA ASN A 224 17.40 -27.53 12.48
C ASN A 224 17.14 -26.58 11.29
N PRO A 225 15.87 -26.32 10.93
CA PRO A 225 15.55 -25.53 9.74
C PRO A 225 16.00 -24.08 9.90
N ASN A 226 16.46 -23.50 8.79
CA ASN A 226 16.81 -22.09 8.77
C ASN A 226 15.57 -21.23 8.50
N TYR A 227 14.75 -20.99 9.53
CA TYR A 227 13.51 -20.20 9.40
C TYR A 227 13.74 -18.78 8.88
N SER A 228 14.94 -18.21 9.08
CA SER A 228 15.25 -16.87 8.55
C SER A 228 15.28 -16.80 7.02
N ARG A 229 15.33 -17.95 6.34
CA ARG A 229 15.18 -18.09 4.88
C ARG A 229 13.75 -18.40 4.44
N GLY A 230 12.87 -18.64 5.40
CA GLY A 230 11.48 -19.03 5.23
C GLY A 230 10.53 -17.86 5.02
N ASN A 231 10.86 -16.93 4.12
CA ASN A 231 10.03 -15.75 3.91
C ASN A 231 10.04 -15.27 2.46
N THR A 232 9.10 -14.39 2.12
CA THR A 232 8.93 -13.92 0.73
C THR A 232 10.12 -13.10 0.22
N ASN A 233 10.89 -12.44 1.09
CA ASN A 233 12.11 -11.73 0.69
C ASN A 233 13.21 -12.68 0.19
N CYS A 234 13.17 -13.94 0.61
CA CYS A 234 14.12 -14.98 0.17
C CYS A 234 13.67 -15.72 -1.09
N ALA A 235 12.50 -15.41 -1.65
CA ALA A 235 12.08 -15.94 -2.95
C ALA A 235 13.07 -15.56 -4.06
N HIS A 236 13.31 -16.49 -4.98
CA HIS A 236 14.24 -16.33 -6.10
C HIS A 236 13.72 -15.39 -7.17
N TYR A 237 12.40 -15.38 -7.37
CA TYR A 237 11.70 -14.52 -8.30
C TYR A 237 10.59 -13.77 -7.57
N TYR A 238 10.11 -12.71 -8.18
CA TYR A 238 8.86 -12.06 -7.79
C TYR A 238 8.11 -11.62 -9.04
N THR A 239 6.78 -11.55 -8.94
CA THR A 239 5.95 -10.91 -9.96
C THR A 239 5.81 -9.43 -9.64
N TYR A 240 5.62 -8.61 -10.67
CA TYR A 240 5.35 -7.18 -10.53
C TYR A 240 4.54 -6.71 -11.75
N HIS A 241 3.84 -5.59 -11.58
CA HIS A 241 3.19 -4.92 -12.70
C HIS A 241 4.26 -4.19 -13.53
N THR A 242 4.23 -4.32 -14.86
CA THR A 242 5.12 -3.65 -15.82
C THR A 242 4.30 -2.98 -16.93
N LEU A 243 4.84 -1.95 -17.58
CA LEU A 243 4.26 -1.45 -18.82
C LEU A 243 4.88 -2.17 -20.01
N PHE A 244 4.04 -2.71 -20.88
CA PHE A 244 4.43 -3.23 -22.18
C PHE A 244 3.38 -2.77 -23.19
N ASP A 245 3.81 -2.17 -24.30
CA ASP A 245 2.91 -1.62 -25.34
C ASP A 245 1.73 -0.81 -24.80
N LYS A 246 2.02 0.12 -23.88
CA LYS A 246 1.00 1.01 -23.29
C LYS A 246 -0.04 0.33 -22.38
N GLU A 247 0.15 -0.95 -22.05
CA GLU A 247 -0.72 -1.69 -21.14
C GLU A 247 -0.01 -2.13 -19.86
N ILE A 248 -0.73 -2.13 -18.74
CA ILE A 248 -0.24 -2.70 -17.48
C ILE A 248 -0.33 -4.23 -17.57
N THR A 249 0.83 -4.87 -17.67
CA THR A 249 0.97 -6.32 -17.71
C THR A 249 1.64 -6.84 -16.44
N ILE A 250 1.59 -8.15 -16.21
CA ILE A 250 2.34 -8.80 -15.12
C ILE A 250 3.61 -9.38 -15.72
N ALA A 251 4.75 -9.10 -15.11
CA ALA A 251 6.04 -9.68 -15.46
C ALA A 251 6.66 -10.41 -14.27
N ILE A 252 7.63 -11.29 -14.55
CA ILE A 252 8.37 -12.05 -13.55
C ILE A 252 9.83 -11.60 -13.60
N LYS A 253 10.40 -11.26 -12.45
CA LYS A 253 11.80 -10.82 -12.35
C LYS A 253 12.57 -11.64 -11.34
N ARG A 254 13.78 -12.01 -11.74
CA ARG A 254 14.74 -12.65 -10.83
C ARG A 254 15.22 -11.65 -9.79
N ARG A 255 15.24 -12.06 -8.53
CA ARG A 255 15.82 -11.28 -7.43
C ARG A 255 17.35 -11.33 -7.54
N ARG A 256 17.98 -10.23 -7.97
CA ARG A 256 19.44 -10.13 -8.14
C ARG A 256 20.19 -9.94 -6.83
N GLN A 257 19.56 -9.26 -5.87
CA GLN A 257 20.09 -9.04 -4.53
C GLN A 257 18.98 -9.28 -3.52
N TYR A 258 19.28 -10.10 -2.52
CA TYR A 258 18.40 -10.25 -1.37
C TYR A 258 18.58 -9.04 -0.47
N LYS A 259 17.48 -8.32 -0.18
CA LYS A 259 17.49 -7.24 0.80
C LYS A 259 17.93 -7.74 2.18
N ASP A 260 17.62 -9.00 2.48
CA ASP A 260 17.99 -9.65 3.70
C ASP A 260 19.23 -10.54 3.50
N LYS A 261 20.33 -10.19 4.18
CA LYS A 261 21.59 -10.95 4.15
C LYS A 261 21.38 -12.41 4.59
N ARG A 262 20.35 -12.70 5.39
CA ARG A 262 20.00 -14.06 5.84
C ARG A 262 19.54 -14.97 4.69
N CYS A 263 19.04 -14.40 3.58
CA CYS A 263 18.67 -15.15 2.38
C CYS A 263 19.88 -15.57 1.54
N LEU A 264 21.05 -14.94 1.70
CA LEU A 264 22.26 -15.40 1.01
C LEU A 264 22.61 -16.77 1.54
N LYS A 265 22.78 -17.74 0.62
CA LYS A 265 23.30 -19.07 1.00
C LYS A 265 24.57 -18.78 1.78
N LEU A 266 24.67 -19.26 3.03
CA LEU A 266 25.95 -19.28 3.73
C LEU A 266 26.89 -19.96 2.75
N LYS A 267 27.74 -19.17 2.08
CA LYS A 267 28.81 -19.72 1.24
C LYS A 267 29.43 -20.75 2.14
N HIS A 268 29.35 -22.02 1.72
CA HIS A 268 29.87 -23.13 2.46
C HIS A 268 31.14 -22.65 3.16
N GLN A 269 31.12 -22.70 4.49
CA GLN A 269 32.24 -23.27 5.21
C GLN A 269 32.51 -24.61 4.50
N ARG A 270 33.21 -24.55 3.35
CA ARG A 270 34.04 -25.63 2.89
C ARG A 270 35.03 -25.70 4.01
N LYS A 271 34.67 -26.56 4.97
CA LYS A 271 35.52 -27.11 6.00
C LYS A 271 36.88 -27.24 5.31
N ILE A 272 37.82 -26.38 5.69
CA ILE A 272 39.24 -26.65 5.51
C ILE A 272 39.47 -27.85 6.45
N ILE A 273 39.03 -29.03 6.01
CA ILE A 273 39.66 -30.29 6.38
C ILE A 273 40.74 -30.48 5.32
N GLY A 274 41.68 -29.53 5.29
CA GLY A 274 42.99 -29.72 4.69
C GLY A 274 43.93 -30.00 5.85
N ASN A 275 44.29 -31.27 6.01
CA ASN A 275 45.46 -31.75 6.74
C ASN A 275 45.67 -31.29 8.19
N LYS A 276 44.96 -31.91 9.14
CA LYS A 276 45.54 -32.25 10.45
C LYS A 276 46.33 -33.58 10.36
N LYS A 277 47.29 -33.66 9.43
CA LYS A 277 48.20 -34.83 9.33
C LYS A 277 49.67 -34.52 9.07
N TYR A 278 50.08 -33.25 9.19
CA TYR A 278 51.49 -32.88 9.22
C TYR A 278 51.69 -31.78 10.26
N LEU A 279 51.79 -32.17 11.53
CA LEU A 279 52.43 -31.40 12.62
C LEU A 279 52.75 -32.40 13.74
N SER A 280 53.54 -33.42 13.38
CA SER A 280 54.22 -34.33 14.30
C SER A 280 55.61 -34.63 13.75
N SER A 281 56.39 -33.58 13.51
CA SER A 281 57.84 -33.61 13.30
C SER A 281 58.32 -32.17 13.17
N PHE A 282 59.45 -31.82 13.80
CA PHE A 282 59.94 -30.48 14.18
C PHE A 282 59.32 -30.00 15.51
N GLY A 283 59.90 -30.26 16.68
CA GLY A 283 61.31 -30.51 16.97
C GLY A 283 62.10 -29.20 16.87
N SER A 284 62.17 -28.49 18.00
CA SER A 284 63.24 -27.53 18.37
C SER A 284 63.64 -26.46 17.34
N CYS A 285 62.95 -25.32 17.39
CA CYS A 285 63.44 -23.96 17.12
C CYS A 285 62.26 -23.05 17.52
N GLY A 286 62.28 -22.32 18.61
CA GLY A 286 63.16 -21.18 18.83
C GLY A 286 62.27 -19.96 19.01
N VAL A 287 62.06 -19.59 20.28
CA VAL A 287 61.88 -18.23 20.81
C VAL A 287 61.71 -17.13 19.75
N VAL A 288 60.52 -16.92 19.19
CA VAL A 288 60.04 -15.61 18.69
C VAL A 288 58.50 -15.67 18.74
N VAL A 289 57.85 -14.56 19.09
CA VAL A 289 56.38 -14.40 19.30
C VAL A 289 55.84 -14.72 20.71
N LEU A 290 56.65 -14.47 21.75
CA LEU A 290 56.14 -14.05 23.07
C LEU A 290 56.82 -12.74 23.54
N ILE A 291 57.13 -11.84 22.59
CA ILE A 291 57.67 -10.49 22.82
C ILE A 291 57.02 -9.52 21.81
N ILE A 292 55.69 -9.44 21.75
CA ILE A 292 54.94 -8.24 21.26
C ILE A 292 53.59 -8.15 22.01
N SER A 293 53.63 -8.28 23.33
CA SER A 293 52.46 -7.98 24.17
C SER A 293 52.80 -7.39 25.54
N ILE A 294 54.07 -7.13 25.82
CA ILE A 294 54.52 -6.40 27.01
C ILE A 294 55.69 -5.49 26.62
N GLN A 295 55.42 -4.46 25.82
CA GLN A 295 56.26 -3.26 25.66
C GLN A 295 55.53 -2.23 24.79
N CYS A 296 54.50 -1.60 25.35
CA CYS A 296 54.03 -0.26 24.93
C CYS A 296 53.12 0.35 26.02
N TRP A 297 53.45 0.12 27.30
CA TRP A 297 52.82 0.80 28.44
C TRP A 297 53.84 1.62 29.26
N SER A 298 54.92 2.05 28.62
CA SER A 298 55.95 2.88 29.24
C SER A 298 56.84 3.53 28.18
N TYR A 299 56.28 4.45 27.39
CA TYR A 299 57.02 5.51 26.69
C TYR A 299 56.06 6.65 26.33
N CYS A 300 55.97 7.66 27.21
CA CYS A 300 55.79 9.08 26.88
C CYS A 300 55.57 9.88 28.18
N ARG A 301 56.67 10.14 28.90
CA ARG A 301 56.84 11.34 29.72
C ARG A 301 58.28 11.84 29.55
N CYS A 302 58.37 13.15 29.29
CA CYS A 302 59.51 14.05 29.36
C CYS A 302 60.05 14.61 28.02
N CYS A 303 60.16 15.94 28.03
CA CYS A 303 60.61 16.92 27.02
C CYS A 303 59.57 17.25 25.93
N SER A 304 59.18 18.49 25.65
CA SER A 304 59.44 19.84 26.19
C SER A 304 58.49 20.79 25.41
N ASN A 305 58.31 22.01 25.91
CA ASN A 305 57.48 23.09 25.36
C ASN A 305 57.44 23.20 23.82
N GLU A 306 56.25 23.31 23.24
CA GLU A 306 55.76 24.49 22.49
C GLU A 306 54.50 24.14 21.66
N HIS A 307 53.56 25.09 21.63
CA HIS A 307 52.37 25.19 20.75
C HIS A 307 51.27 24.12 20.81
N ILE A 308 50.19 24.41 21.59
CA ILE A 308 48.88 23.77 21.46
C ILE A 308 47.86 24.78 20.89
N LEU A 309 47.40 24.51 19.66
CA LEU A 309 46.17 25.03 19.08
C LEU A 309 45.38 23.85 18.47
N LYS A 310 44.12 23.72 18.91
CA LYS A 310 42.95 23.09 18.25
C LYS A 310 42.90 21.56 18.09
N LEU A 311 42.01 20.91 18.87
CA LEU A 311 40.89 20.07 18.36
C LEU A 311 39.93 19.67 19.51
N PRO A 312 38.60 19.55 19.27
CA PRO A 312 37.59 19.50 20.34
C PRO A 312 37.08 18.08 20.69
N ILE A 313 36.77 17.96 21.98
CA ILE A 313 36.14 16.86 22.71
C ILE A 313 34.68 16.67 22.25
N ARG A 314 34.33 15.48 21.72
CA ARG A 314 32.94 14.96 21.71
C ARG A 314 32.91 13.43 21.62
N LEU A 315 33.13 12.77 22.75
CA LEU A 315 32.75 11.37 22.98
C LEU A 315 32.66 11.09 24.49
N TRP A 316 31.78 11.82 25.18
CA TRP A 316 31.53 11.61 26.62
C TRP A 316 30.10 11.93 27.08
N LYS A 317 29.07 11.60 26.28
CA LYS A 317 27.66 11.59 26.74
C LYS A 317 26.83 10.52 26.03
N THR A 318 27.15 9.25 26.27
CA THR A 318 26.32 8.10 25.86
C THR A 318 26.05 7.15 27.04
N CYS A 319 25.81 7.73 28.23
CA CYS A 319 25.34 7.01 29.42
C CYS A 319 24.31 7.81 30.26
N PHE A 320 23.59 8.79 29.69
CA PHE A 320 22.52 9.49 30.44
C PHE A 320 21.35 9.93 29.54
N PHE A 321 20.79 8.98 28.78
CA PHE A 321 19.57 9.21 27.99
C PHE A 321 18.71 7.95 27.85
N ILE A 322 18.64 7.16 28.93
CA ILE A 322 17.60 6.16 29.18
C ILE A 322 17.24 6.33 30.66
N LEU A 323 16.57 7.44 30.96
CA LEU A 323 15.82 7.73 32.21
C LEU A 323 15.23 9.16 32.17
N ASN A 324 14.70 9.59 31.00
CA ASN A 324 13.92 10.83 30.87
C ASN A 324 12.91 10.79 29.71
N ILE A 325 12.42 9.60 29.37
CA ILE A 325 11.25 9.42 28.48
C ILE A 325 10.23 8.56 29.23
N LEU A 326 9.77 9.07 30.38
CA LEU A 326 8.56 8.68 31.11
C LEU A 326 8.16 9.81 32.07
N SER A 327 7.98 11.05 31.57
CA SER A 327 7.44 12.13 32.40
C SER A 327 6.70 13.26 31.68
N GLU A 328 6.07 13.00 30.52
CA GLU A 328 5.12 13.97 29.92
C GLU A 328 3.96 13.25 29.20
N SER A 329 3.20 12.48 29.96
CA SER A 329 1.86 12.03 29.56
C SER A 329 0.89 12.17 30.72
N GLU A 330 0.87 13.36 31.34
CA GLU A 330 -0.09 13.71 32.38
C GLU A 330 -0.49 15.20 32.29
N ILE A 331 -0.94 15.67 31.12
CA ILE A 331 -1.83 16.85 30.93
C ILE A 331 -2.57 16.64 29.58
N LEU A 332 -3.56 15.74 29.58
CA LEU A 332 -4.69 15.69 28.63
C LEU A 332 -5.71 14.61 29.03
N LEU A 333 -5.84 14.37 30.34
CA LEU A 333 -6.81 13.42 30.93
C LEU A 333 -7.34 13.94 32.29
N LYS A 334 -7.36 15.27 32.50
CA LYS A 334 -7.91 15.91 33.72
C LYS A 334 -8.92 17.04 33.43
N THR A 335 -9.63 17.00 32.31
CA THR A 335 -10.77 17.90 32.02
C THR A 335 -11.97 17.18 31.39
N SER A 336 -12.29 15.97 31.83
CA SER A 336 -13.58 15.31 31.53
C SER A 336 -14.26 14.74 32.77
N HIS A 337 -14.05 15.34 33.94
CA HIS A 337 -14.74 15.01 35.21
C HIS A 337 -15.48 16.22 35.80
N SER A 338 -16.08 17.02 34.92
CA SER A 338 -17.11 18.00 35.28
C SER A 338 -18.15 17.97 34.17
N TYR A 339 -19.42 17.86 34.53
CA TYR A 339 -20.59 17.49 33.71
C TYR A 339 -20.82 15.99 33.55
N GLY A 340 -21.32 15.39 34.64
CA GLY A 340 -21.86 14.03 34.65
C GLY A 340 -23.07 13.87 33.72
N VAL A 341 -22.82 13.46 32.49
CA VAL A 341 -23.84 12.95 31.57
C VAL A 341 -23.50 11.49 31.24
N LYS A 342 -24.39 10.58 31.64
CA LYS A 342 -24.31 9.15 31.31
C LYS A 342 -24.33 8.99 29.79
N LYS A 343 -23.31 8.33 29.25
CA LYS A 343 -23.19 8.01 27.82
C LYS A 343 -23.47 6.52 27.65
N ASP A 344 -24.75 6.17 27.66
CA ASP A 344 -25.24 4.83 27.36
C ASP A 344 -26.28 4.93 26.24
N TYR A 345 -26.04 4.18 25.17
CA TYR A 345 -26.91 3.89 24.01
C TYR A 345 -27.53 5.10 23.29
N PHE A 346 -27.00 5.55 22.15
CA PHE A 346 -27.82 6.12 21.04
C PHE A 346 -27.07 6.50 19.74
N THR A 347 -25.74 6.30 19.61
CA THR A 347 -25.01 6.79 18.41
C THR A 347 -24.93 5.81 17.23
N ASN A 348 -25.08 4.50 17.44
CA ASN A 348 -24.86 3.52 16.36
C ASN A 348 -26.09 3.29 15.47
N ASP A 349 -27.31 3.52 15.99
CA ASP A 349 -28.54 3.32 15.21
C ASP A 349 -28.81 4.48 14.25
N ILE A 350 -28.38 5.71 14.59
CA ILE A 350 -28.53 6.87 13.70
C ILE A 350 -27.57 6.76 12.51
N GLU A 351 -26.32 6.34 12.72
CA GLU A 351 -25.35 6.10 11.61
C GLU A 351 -25.84 5.01 10.65
N MET A 352 -26.38 3.91 11.19
CA MET A 352 -26.92 2.82 10.37
C MET A 352 -28.21 3.21 9.65
N HIS A 353 -29.07 4.02 10.26
CA HIS A 353 -30.28 4.51 9.61
C HIS A 353 -29.96 5.52 8.50
N LEU A 354 -28.93 6.37 8.68
CA LEU A 354 -28.45 7.30 7.65
C LEU A 354 -27.88 6.54 6.45
N ILE A 355 -27.04 5.53 6.69
CA ILE A 355 -26.44 4.70 5.64
C ILE A 355 -27.51 3.88 4.89
N GLN A 356 -28.51 3.34 5.59
CA GLN A 356 -29.61 2.61 4.95
C GLN A 356 -30.56 3.53 4.18
N THR A 357 -30.77 4.77 4.64
CA THR A 357 -31.59 5.77 3.94
C THR A 357 -30.89 6.27 2.68
N LEU A 358 -29.57 6.46 2.73
CA LEU A 358 -28.76 6.80 1.56
C LEU A 358 -28.76 5.65 0.54
N LEU A 359 -28.55 4.39 0.97
CA LEU A 359 -28.57 3.22 0.09
C LEU A 359 -29.95 2.94 -0.55
N ARG A 360 -31.05 3.22 0.16
CA ARG A 360 -32.41 3.07 -0.41
C ARG A 360 -32.72 4.13 -1.48
N ARG A 361 -32.16 5.34 -1.37
CA ARG A 361 -32.31 6.39 -2.38
C ARG A 361 -31.48 6.12 -3.63
N THR A 362 -30.31 5.51 -3.51
CA THR A 362 -29.46 5.15 -4.68
C THR A 362 -30.05 4.01 -5.53
N ILE A 363 -30.95 3.19 -4.98
CA ILE A 363 -31.50 1.99 -5.69
C ILE A 363 -32.86 2.27 -6.37
N HIS A 364 -33.48 3.43 -6.15
CA HIS A 364 -34.79 3.76 -6.74
C HIS A 364 -34.77 4.77 -7.89
N PHE A 365 -33.58 5.15 -8.39
CA PHE A 365 -33.41 6.01 -9.56
C PHE A 365 -33.04 5.20 -10.80
N GLN A 366 -33.95 4.34 -11.24
CA GLN A 366 -33.97 3.84 -12.62
C GLN A 366 -35.43 3.68 -13.02
N GLU A 367 -36.05 4.78 -13.43
CA GLU A 367 -36.89 4.84 -14.63
C GLU A 367 -37.35 6.28 -14.87
N GLN A 368 -37.12 6.74 -16.10
CA GLN A 368 -37.57 7.99 -16.72
C GLN A 368 -36.97 9.29 -16.20
N ASP A 369 -36.15 9.94 -17.03
CA ASP A 369 -36.27 11.37 -17.29
C ASP A 369 -35.65 11.70 -18.66
N ASP A 370 -36.34 12.57 -19.39
CA ASP A 370 -35.90 13.16 -20.65
C ASP A 370 -34.53 13.81 -20.49
N ILE A 371 -33.56 13.36 -21.28
CA ILE A 371 -32.20 13.92 -21.31
C ILE A 371 -32.31 15.37 -21.80
N GLN A 372 -32.32 16.31 -20.85
CA GLN A 372 -32.15 17.72 -21.19
C GLN A 372 -30.78 17.90 -21.84
N VAL A 373 -30.79 18.35 -23.09
CA VAL A 373 -29.57 18.73 -23.82
C VAL A 373 -28.98 19.96 -23.12
N VAL A 374 -28.03 19.73 -22.22
CA VAL A 374 -27.29 20.80 -21.54
C VAL A 374 -26.51 21.60 -22.58
N PRO A 375 -26.51 22.94 -22.51
CA PRO A 375 -25.73 23.78 -23.42
C PRO A 375 -24.26 23.32 -23.44
N LYS A 376 -23.73 23.05 -24.63
CA LYS A 376 -22.35 22.62 -24.80
C LYS A 376 -21.43 23.79 -24.45
N THR A 377 -20.82 23.76 -23.27
CA THR A 377 -19.75 24.69 -22.89
C THR A 377 -18.56 24.52 -23.83
N LYS A 378 -17.70 25.54 -23.89
CA LYS A 378 -16.52 25.50 -24.75
C LYS A 378 -15.47 24.48 -24.26
N HIS A 379 -15.37 24.32 -22.94
CA HIS A 379 -14.39 23.44 -22.28
C HIS A 379 -15.03 22.66 -21.13
N LEU A 380 -14.55 21.44 -20.89
CA LEU A 380 -15.06 20.62 -19.78
C LEU A 380 -14.56 21.15 -18.43
N LEU A 381 -13.27 21.46 -18.32
CA LEU A 381 -12.63 21.77 -17.05
C LEU A 381 -11.67 22.97 -17.17
N THR A 382 -11.78 23.92 -16.24
CA THR A 382 -10.72 24.92 -16.00
C THR A 382 -9.96 24.54 -14.74
N ILE A 383 -8.66 24.26 -14.85
CA ILE A 383 -7.79 24.04 -13.69
C ILE A 383 -7.07 25.35 -13.34
N ILE A 384 -7.19 25.76 -12.09
CA ILE A 384 -6.59 26.97 -11.55
C ILE A 384 -5.53 26.59 -10.53
N THR A 385 -4.44 27.35 -10.50
CA THR A 385 -3.34 27.10 -9.57
C THR A 385 -2.58 28.38 -9.27
N THR A 386 -1.83 28.35 -8.18
CA THR A 386 -0.91 29.40 -7.76
C THR A 386 0.26 28.78 -7.02
N TRP A 387 1.42 29.43 -7.04
CA TRP A 387 2.57 29.03 -6.24
C TRP A 387 3.55 30.18 -6.05
N VAL A 388 4.27 30.15 -4.92
CA VAL A 388 5.33 31.11 -4.58
C VAL A 388 6.63 30.73 -5.29
N SER A 389 7.33 31.66 -5.93
CA SER A 389 8.62 31.38 -6.58
C SER A 389 9.60 30.72 -5.59
N ASP A 390 9.99 29.48 -5.87
CA ASP A 390 10.93 28.68 -5.06
C ASP A 390 11.75 27.84 -6.03
N LYS A 391 13.04 28.13 -6.10
CA LYS A 391 13.97 27.47 -7.02
C LYS A 391 14.02 25.96 -6.80
N ARG A 392 13.78 25.49 -5.58
CA ARG A 392 13.78 24.05 -5.24
C ARG A 392 12.62 23.31 -5.90
N LYS A 393 11.48 24.00 -6.09
CA LYS A 393 10.26 23.44 -6.71
C LYS A 393 10.16 23.69 -8.22
N ASN A 394 11.16 24.29 -8.85
CA ASN A 394 11.12 24.61 -10.29
C ASN A 394 10.95 23.36 -11.17
N ILE A 395 11.58 22.24 -10.80
CA ILE A 395 11.45 20.97 -11.53
C ILE A 395 10.01 20.48 -11.45
N CYS A 396 9.45 20.36 -10.23
CA CYS A 396 8.06 19.92 -10.05
C CYS A 396 7.08 20.77 -10.85
N ARG A 397 7.21 22.10 -10.77
CA ARG A 397 6.31 23.03 -11.45
C ARG A 397 6.43 22.98 -12.96
N ASN A 398 7.65 22.84 -13.49
CA ASN A 398 7.82 22.69 -14.94
C ASN A 398 7.20 21.38 -15.43
N ASP A 399 7.33 20.31 -14.64
CA ASP A 399 6.69 19.04 -14.96
C ASP A 399 5.16 19.11 -14.81
N THR A 400 4.62 19.84 -13.83
CA THR A 400 3.18 20.16 -13.74
C THR A 400 2.70 20.91 -14.98
N VAL A 401 3.45 21.93 -15.40
CA VAL A 401 3.09 22.73 -16.57
C VAL A 401 2.99 21.86 -17.82
N GLN A 402 3.98 20.98 -18.02
CA GLN A 402 4.00 20.06 -19.15
C GLN A 402 2.95 18.95 -19.02
N ASN A 403 2.74 18.42 -17.82
CA ASN A 403 1.77 17.36 -17.57
C ASN A 403 0.33 17.82 -17.84
N TRP A 404 -0.08 18.99 -17.35
CA TRP A 404 -1.45 19.46 -17.60
C TRP A 404 -1.63 19.94 -19.05
N ASN A 405 -0.55 20.30 -19.76
CA ASN A 405 -0.61 20.54 -21.21
C ASN A 405 -1.07 19.29 -21.98
N LEU A 406 -0.86 18.08 -21.45
CA LEU A 406 -1.35 16.84 -22.07
C LEU A 406 -2.89 16.69 -21.97
N LEU A 407 -3.56 17.49 -21.14
CA LEU A 407 -5.01 17.45 -20.93
C LEU A 407 -5.78 18.47 -21.82
N GLN A 408 -5.08 19.22 -22.67
CA GLN A 408 -5.58 20.48 -23.26
C GLN A 408 -6.83 20.39 -24.14
N GLU A 409 -7.15 19.23 -24.74
CA GLU A 409 -8.33 19.13 -25.60
C GLU A 409 -9.62 19.50 -24.85
N ASN A 410 -9.71 19.16 -23.56
CA ASN A 410 -10.87 19.40 -22.71
C ASN A 410 -10.58 20.32 -21.51
N VAL A 411 -9.33 20.78 -21.36
CA VAL A 411 -8.86 21.52 -20.18
C VAL A 411 -8.25 22.86 -20.55
N VAL A 412 -8.73 23.91 -19.90
CA VAL A 412 -8.00 25.19 -19.82
C VAL A 412 -7.24 25.25 -18.50
N THR A 413 -5.99 25.70 -18.55
CA THR A 413 -5.24 25.99 -17.33
C THR A 413 -5.04 27.50 -17.12
N ILE A 414 -5.27 27.95 -15.89
CA ILE A 414 -5.04 29.33 -15.44
C ILE A 414 -4.00 29.35 -14.32
N SER A 415 -2.89 30.05 -14.53
CA SER A 415 -1.90 30.35 -13.50
C SER A 415 -2.15 31.74 -12.91
N PHE A 416 -2.43 31.79 -11.61
CA PHE A 416 -2.55 33.03 -10.87
C PHE A 416 -1.20 33.48 -10.34
N ILE A 417 -0.83 34.72 -10.65
CA ILE A 417 0.51 35.23 -10.39
C ILE A 417 0.53 36.59 -9.68
N ASN A 418 1.63 36.86 -8.99
CA ASN A 418 1.98 38.21 -8.55
C ASN A 418 2.89 38.85 -9.62
N GLU A 419 2.82 40.17 -9.79
CA GLU A 419 3.49 40.90 -10.89
C GLU A 419 5.01 40.70 -10.96
N SER A 420 5.65 40.32 -9.86
CA SER A 420 7.10 40.14 -9.77
C SER A 420 7.65 38.86 -10.40
N ASP A 421 6.82 37.94 -10.91
CA ASP A 421 7.24 36.60 -11.35
C ASP A 421 7.28 36.42 -12.88
N LEU A 422 8.13 37.20 -13.55
CA LEU A 422 8.28 37.24 -15.02
C LEU A 422 8.62 35.88 -15.65
N THR A 423 9.46 35.07 -15.00
CA THR A 423 9.85 33.76 -15.55
C THR A 423 8.65 32.82 -15.63
N ARG A 424 7.77 32.85 -14.62
CA ARG A 424 6.53 32.06 -14.61
C ARG A 424 5.55 32.51 -15.69
N ILE A 425 5.42 33.82 -15.91
CA ILE A 425 4.60 34.37 -17.00
C ILE A 425 5.02 33.75 -18.33
N VAL A 426 6.32 33.82 -18.62
CA VAL A 426 6.86 33.35 -19.90
C VAL A 426 6.64 31.85 -20.08
N ASN A 427 6.95 31.04 -19.06
CA ASN A 427 6.82 29.58 -19.16
C ASN A 427 5.36 29.12 -19.29
N SER A 428 4.45 29.71 -18.52
CA SER A 428 3.02 29.35 -18.57
C SER A 428 2.43 29.75 -19.92
N LYS A 429 2.70 30.99 -20.39
CA LYS A 429 2.23 31.46 -21.70
C LYS A 429 2.78 30.63 -22.86
N LYS A 430 4.05 30.21 -22.79
CA LYS A 430 4.67 29.36 -23.82
C LYS A 430 3.94 28.03 -24.00
N MET A 431 3.31 27.53 -22.95
CA MET A 431 2.54 26.27 -22.94
C MET A 431 1.03 26.52 -23.16
N GLY A 432 0.65 27.72 -23.61
CA GLY A 432 -0.75 28.06 -23.88
C GLY A 432 -1.61 28.27 -22.63
N TRP A 433 -1.02 28.34 -21.43
CA TRP A 433 -1.78 28.62 -20.22
C TRP A 433 -2.20 30.09 -20.18
N LYS A 434 -3.41 30.34 -19.68
CA LYS A 434 -3.83 31.68 -19.30
C LYS A 434 -3.11 32.09 -18.03
N VAL A 435 -2.74 33.37 -17.95
CA VAL A 435 -2.03 33.95 -16.82
C VAL A 435 -2.83 35.14 -16.33
N LEU A 436 -3.31 35.08 -15.09
CA LEU A 436 -4.08 36.15 -14.46
C LEU A 436 -3.34 36.67 -13.23
N LEU A 437 -3.53 37.95 -12.92
CA LEU A 437 -3.06 38.50 -11.65
C LEU A 437 -3.91 37.94 -10.50
N VAL A 438 -3.29 37.75 -9.33
CA VAL A 438 -4.00 37.38 -8.11
C VAL A 438 -5.03 38.48 -7.78
N PRO A 439 -6.34 38.17 -7.76
CA PRO A 439 -7.38 39.18 -7.63
C PRO A 439 -7.47 39.76 -6.21
N LYS A 440 -7.15 38.94 -5.20
CA LYS A 440 -7.18 39.30 -3.79
C LYS A 440 -6.20 38.44 -3.01
N VAL A 441 -5.53 39.06 -2.05
CA VAL A 441 -4.63 38.42 -1.08
C VAL A 441 -5.11 38.67 0.34
N ALA A 442 -4.85 37.75 1.25
CA ALA A 442 -5.09 37.98 2.66
C ALA A 442 -4.10 39.01 3.23
N SER A 443 -4.61 39.97 4.00
CA SER A 443 -3.86 41.13 4.50
C SER A 443 -2.60 40.76 5.30
N ILE A 444 -2.66 39.69 6.08
CA ILE A 444 -1.58 39.29 7.00
C ILE A 444 -0.49 38.50 6.26
N THR A 445 -0.87 37.63 5.32
CA THR A 445 0.06 36.63 4.77
C THR A 445 0.46 36.90 3.31
N ASN A 446 -0.21 37.83 2.64
CA ASN A 446 -0.04 38.08 1.20
C ASN A 446 -0.23 36.82 0.34
N VAL A 447 -1.07 35.89 0.81
CA VAL A 447 -1.39 34.64 0.10
C VAL A 447 -2.76 34.78 -0.59
N PRO A 448 -2.94 34.24 -1.82
CA PRO A 448 -4.18 34.38 -2.56
C PRO A 448 -5.42 33.84 -1.84
N VAL A 449 -6.53 34.56 -1.97
CA VAL A 449 -7.84 34.13 -1.49
C VAL A 449 -8.49 33.24 -2.55
N LEU A 450 -8.89 32.03 -2.14
CA LEU A 450 -9.33 30.96 -3.03
C LEU A 450 -10.58 31.32 -3.85
N LYS A 451 -11.64 31.81 -3.20
CA LYS A 451 -12.91 32.11 -3.89
C LYS A 451 -12.76 33.22 -4.92
N ASP A 452 -11.92 34.22 -4.65
CA ASP A 452 -11.64 35.30 -5.59
C ASP A 452 -10.92 34.78 -6.84
N MET A 453 -10.03 33.79 -6.70
CA MET A 453 -9.41 33.12 -7.86
C MET A 453 -10.45 32.37 -8.71
N PHE A 454 -11.42 31.67 -8.10
CA PHE A 454 -12.52 31.06 -8.84
C PHE A 454 -13.38 32.10 -9.56
N TYR A 455 -13.81 33.17 -8.88
CA TYR A 455 -14.61 34.22 -9.52
C TYR A 455 -13.88 34.89 -10.68
N SER A 456 -12.57 35.12 -10.57
CA SER A 456 -11.76 35.63 -11.68
C SER A 456 -11.71 34.63 -12.84
N SER A 457 -11.62 33.33 -12.54
CA SER A 457 -11.61 32.26 -13.54
C SER A 457 -12.95 32.10 -14.24
N PHE A 458 -14.08 32.23 -13.51
CA PHE A 458 -15.44 32.18 -14.07
C PHE A 458 -15.73 33.30 -15.07
N LYS A 459 -15.01 34.42 -14.96
CA LYS A 459 -15.06 35.55 -15.90
C LYS A 459 -14.13 35.34 -17.09
N ALA A 460 -13.00 34.68 -16.87
CA ALA A 460 -11.96 34.50 -17.88
C ALA A 460 -12.22 33.32 -18.82
N GLU A 461 -12.98 32.32 -18.38
CA GLU A 461 -13.33 31.12 -19.14
C GLU A 461 -14.76 30.67 -18.91
N ASP A 462 -15.30 30.00 -19.93
CA ASP A 462 -16.58 29.31 -19.89
C ASP A 462 -16.38 27.79 -19.95
N SER A 463 -16.17 27.21 -18.77
CA SER A 463 -16.03 25.77 -18.56
C SER A 463 -17.18 25.22 -17.71
N THR A 464 -17.48 23.93 -17.89
CA THR A 464 -18.47 23.22 -17.06
C THR A 464 -18.02 23.12 -15.60
N PHE A 465 -16.77 22.69 -15.41
CA PHE A 465 -16.15 22.48 -14.11
C PHE A 465 -14.96 23.40 -13.90
N TYR A 466 -14.67 23.71 -12.65
CA TYR A 466 -13.50 24.48 -12.23
C TYR A 466 -12.82 23.73 -11.09
N ALA A 467 -11.51 23.52 -11.22
CA ALA A 467 -10.72 22.85 -10.20
C ALA A 467 -9.65 23.78 -9.67
N TYR A 468 -9.45 23.79 -8.35
CA TYR A 468 -8.17 24.22 -7.79
C TYR A 468 -7.28 23.00 -7.60
N ALA A 469 -6.00 23.12 -7.98
CA ALA A 469 -5.00 22.10 -7.70
C ALA A 469 -3.66 22.73 -7.31
N ASN A 470 -2.97 22.12 -6.35
CA ASN A 470 -1.60 22.52 -6.02
C ASN A 470 -0.66 22.39 -7.24
N GLY A 471 0.26 23.34 -7.38
CA GLY A 471 1.19 23.44 -8.52
C GLY A 471 2.24 22.33 -8.63
N ASP A 472 2.24 21.38 -7.70
CA ASP A 472 3.10 20.20 -7.67
C ASP A 472 2.29 18.89 -7.80
N ASN A 473 1.01 18.98 -8.18
CA ASN A 473 0.20 17.82 -8.54
C ASN A 473 0.27 17.53 -10.04
N LEU A 474 0.44 16.26 -10.37
CA LEU A 474 0.37 15.72 -11.72
C LEU A 474 -0.92 14.91 -11.85
N PHE A 475 -1.56 15.00 -13.01
CA PHE A 475 -2.78 14.26 -13.31
C PHE A 475 -2.57 13.31 -14.47
N THR A 476 -3.48 12.36 -14.58
CA THR A 476 -3.61 11.49 -15.75
C THR A 476 -4.89 11.79 -16.49
N ASP A 477 -4.99 11.27 -17.73
CA ASP A 477 -6.19 11.34 -18.57
C ASP A 477 -7.44 10.73 -17.89
N ASP A 478 -7.27 9.89 -16.86
CA ASP A 478 -8.38 9.37 -16.08
C ASP A 478 -9.19 10.48 -15.41
N LEU A 479 -8.55 11.59 -15.02
CA LEU A 479 -9.24 12.73 -14.41
C LEU A 479 -10.38 13.23 -15.31
N ILE A 480 -10.10 13.39 -16.61
CA ILE A 480 -11.06 13.91 -17.58
C ILE A 480 -12.15 12.89 -17.86
N LYS A 481 -11.77 11.64 -18.13
CA LYS A 481 -12.73 10.54 -18.36
C LYS A 481 -13.72 10.40 -17.21
N ASN A 482 -13.27 10.56 -15.97
CA ASN A 482 -14.15 10.45 -14.82
C ASN A 482 -15.07 11.66 -14.68
N ILE A 483 -14.57 12.87 -14.90
CA ILE A 483 -15.42 14.08 -14.88
C ILE A 483 -16.51 13.98 -15.95
N GLU A 484 -16.19 13.48 -17.15
CA GLU A 484 -17.18 13.21 -18.21
C GLU A 484 -18.24 12.21 -17.73
N ASN A 485 -17.83 11.08 -17.13
CA ASN A 485 -18.77 10.09 -16.60
C ASN A 485 -19.66 10.66 -15.48
N TYR A 486 -19.11 11.50 -14.59
CA TYR A 486 -19.89 12.14 -13.52
C TYR A 486 -20.83 13.22 -14.05
N PHE A 487 -20.43 13.91 -15.11
CA PHE A 487 -21.29 14.88 -15.78
C PHE A 487 -22.57 14.23 -16.29
N GLU A 488 -22.50 13.00 -16.82
CA GLU A 488 -23.68 12.26 -17.27
C GLU A 488 -24.62 11.85 -16.13
N ILE A 489 -24.09 11.58 -14.94
CA ILE A 489 -24.87 11.05 -13.80
C ILE A 489 -25.45 12.16 -12.93
N GLU A 490 -24.69 13.24 -12.69
CA GLU A 490 -25.05 14.31 -11.74
C GLU A 490 -24.99 15.71 -12.36
N ALA A 491 -25.40 15.84 -13.62
CA ALA A 491 -25.46 17.12 -14.36
C ALA A 491 -26.20 18.22 -13.58
N ASN A 492 -27.17 17.87 -12.74
CA ASN A 492 -28.13 18.82 -12.15
C ASN A 492 -27.78 19.31 -10.74
N SER A 493 -26.76 18.79 -10.06
CA SER A 493 -26.41 19.28 -8.72
C SER A 493 -25.48 20.50 -8.79
N ASP A 494 -25.95 21.65 -8.29
CA ASP A 494 -25.16 22.89 -8.19
C ASP A 494 -24.10 22.84 -7.08
N ASP A 495 -24.34 22.01 -6.06
CA ASP A 495 -23.46 21.87 -4.88
C ASP A 495 -22.42 20.74 -5.02
N LEU A 496 -22.24 20.21 -6.24
CA LEU A 496 -21.30 19.11 -6.49
C LEU A 496 -19.86 19.53 -6.20
N LEU A 497 -19.21 18.82 -5.29
CA LEU A 497 -17.79 18.90 -4.97
C LEU A 497 -17.11 17.56 -5.25
N LEU A 498 -16.27 17.50 -6.28
CA LEU A 498 -15.37 16.36 -6.47
C LEU A 498 -14.06 16.63 -5.73
N ILE A 499 -13.57 15.67 -4.96
CA ILE A 499 -12.29 15.76 -4.27
C ILE A 499 -11.39 14.59 -4.63
N GLY A 500 -10.08 14.78 -4.55
CA GLY A 500 -9.17 13.64 -4.64
C GLY A 500 -7.92 13.83 -3.81
N ARG A 501 -7.39 12.71 -3.34
CA ARG A 501 -6.18 12.62 -2.55
C ARG A 501 -4.99 12.42 -3.45
N ARG A 502 -3.87 13.04 -3.08
CA ARG A 502 -2.60 12.80 -3.75
C ARG A 502 -1.99 11.44 -3.39
N THR A 503 -1.33 10.84 -4.37
CA THR A 503 -0.39 9.74 -4.18
C THR A 503 1.03 10.30 -4.20
N TYR A 504 1.83 10.02 -3.17
CA TYR A 504 3.25 10.29 -3.23
C TYR A 504 3.91 9.31 -4.17
N VAL A 505 4.50 9.83 -5.23
CA VAL A 505 5.38 9.07 -6.09
C VAL A 505 6.72 9.79 -6.12
N ARG A 506 7.76 9.04 -5.77
CA ARG A 506 9.11 9.49 -6.06
C ARG A 506 9.34 9.35 -7.55
N ASN A 507 9.19 10.46 -8.27
CA ASN A 507 9.58 10.51 -9.67
C ASN A 507 11.10 10.70 -9.70
N ASP A 508 11.80 9.67 -10.17
CA ASP A 508 13.25 9.74 -10.30
C ASP A 508 13.66 10.41 -11.62
N THR A 509 12.69 10.62 -12.54
CA THR A 509 12.93 11.18 -13.87
C THR A 509 11.78 12.09 -14.31
N ASN A 510 12.10 13.14 -15.06
CA ASN A 510 11.12 14.06 -15.65
C ASN A 510 10.21 13.35 -16.69
N GLU A 511 10.66 12.23 -17.25
CA GLU A 511 9.89 11.46 -18.25
C GLU A 511 8.63 10.84 -17.62
N GLU A 512 8.73 10.31 -16.39
CA GLU A 512 7.60 9.73 -15.66
C GLU A 512 6.44 10.74 -15.52
N ALA A 513 6.74 12.01 -15.27
CA ALA A 513 5.75 13.08 -15.08
C ALA A 513 5.07 13.54 -16.38
N ARG A 514 5.73 13.38 -17.52
CA ARG A 514 5.31 13.96 -18.82
C ARG A 514 4.61 12.96 -19.74
N ASN A 515 4.22 11.81 -19.20
CA ASN A 515 3.43 10.82 -19.92
C ASN A 515 2.46 10.14 -18.94
N HIS A 516 1.16 10.17 -19.27
CA HIS A 516 0.13 9.67 -18.36
C HIS A 516 0.33 8.20 -17.97
N MET A 517 0.81 7.36 -18.88
CA MET A 517 1.00 5.95 -18.57
C MET A 517 2.23 5.69 -17.73
N THR A 518 3.37 6.34 -18.03
CA THR A 518 4.55 6.22 -17.17
C THR A 518 4.25 6.74 -15.77
N LEU A 519 3.41 7.78 -15.65
CA LEU A 519 2.95 8.30 -14.36
C LEU A 519 2.07 7.27 -13.62
N LYS A 520 1.07 6.67 -14.29
CA LYS A 520 0.26 5.57 -13.72
C LYS A 520 1.16 4.44 -13.24
N TYR A 521 2.11 4.04 -14.06
CA TYR A 521 3.04 2.97 -13.75
C TYR A 521 3.95 3.27 -12.56
N ALA A 522 4.55 4.46 -12.51
CA ALA A 522 5.35 4.91 -11.39
C ALA A 522 4.51 4.89 -10.10
N THR A 523 3.26 5.34 -10.18
CA THR A 523 2.30 5.30 -9.07
C THR A 523 2.00 3.88 -8.61
N TYR A 524 1.65 2.95 -9.50
CA TYR A 524 1.32 1.59 -9.10
C TYR A 524 2.49 0.85 -8.43
N ASN A 525 3.74 1.18 -8.79
CA ASN A 525 4.91 0.47 -8.29
C ASN A 525 5.62 1.15 -7.13
N LYS A 526 5.63 2.47 -7.10
CA LYS A 526 6.36 3.29 -6.13
C LYS A 526 5.44 4.13 -5.26
N GLY A 527 4.17 4.25 -5.65
CA GLY A 527 3.21 5.14 -5.03
C GLY A 527 2.86 4.69 -3.62
N SER A 528 2.78 5.66 -2.72
CA SER A 528 2.15 5.51 -1.42
C SER A 528 1.20 6.68 -1.25
N PHE A 529 -0.05 6.40 -0.91
CA PHE A 529 -0.98 7.50 -0.67
C PHE A 529 -0.63 8.24 0.60
N ASP A 530 -0.86 9.55 0.57
CA ASP A 530 -0.72 10.40 1.73
C ASP A 530 -1.86 10.15 2.72
N SER A 531 -1.86 10.83 3.86
CA SER A 531 -2.95 10.83 4.84
C SER A 531 -4.31 11.15 4.18
N HIS A 532 -5.39 10.80 4.88
CA HIS A 532 -6.75 11.12 4.44
C HIS A 532 -7.05 12.62 4.40
N TYR A 533 -6.17 13.44 4.99
CA TYR A 533 -6.24 14.90 5.00
C TYR A 533 -5.39 15.55 3.89
N ALA A 534 -4.93 14.79 2.90
CA ALA A 534 -4.11 15.30 1.81
C ALA A 534 -4.96 15.51 0.54
N VAL A 535 -6.00 16.34 0.67
CA VAL A 535 -6.91 16.69 -0.43
C VAL A 535 -6.31 17.91 -1.14
N ASP A 536 -5.42 17.64 -2.09
CA ASP A 536 -4.64 18.70 -2.74
C ASP A 536 -5.30 19.28 -4.00
N PHE A 537 -6.48 18.78 -4.36
CA PHE A 537 -7.31 19.35 -5.39
C PHE A 537 -8.79 19.10 -5.13
N PHE A 538 -9.62 19.99 -5.65
CA PHE A 538 -11.07 19.88 -5.62
C PHE A 538 -11.68 20.55 -6.84
N ILE A 539 -12.83 20.05 -7.26
CA ILE A 539 -13.51 20.40 -8.50
C ILE A 539 -14.96 20.75 -8.17
N ILE A 540 -15.41 21.88 -8.70
CA ILE A 540 -16.74 22.44 -8.47
C ILE A 540 -17.37 22.88 -9.79
N LYS A 541 -18.69 23.08 -9.79
CA LYS A 541 -19.37 23.83 -10.85
C LYS A 541 -19.29 25.33 -10.61
N LYS A 542 -19.59 26.11 -11.66
CA LYS A 542 -19.70 27.58 -11.55
C LYS A 542 -20.79 28.03 -10.59
N SER A 543 -21.84 27.23 -10.43
CA SER A 543 -22.96 27.46 -9.52
C SER A 543 -22.66 27.12 -8.05
N TYR A 544 -21.52 26.51 -7.76
CA TYR A 544 -21.15 26.14 -6.39
C TYR A 544 -21.11 27.38 -5.48
N PRO A 545 -21.72 27.36 -4.28
CA PRO A 545 -21.94 28.52 -3.42
C PRO A 545 -20.67 28.99 -2.68
N LEU A 546 -19.70 29.49 -3.45
CA LEU A 546 -18.44 30.04 -2.96
C LEU A 546 -18.62 31.31 -2.11
N SER A 547 -19.74 32.02 -2.25
CA SER A 547 -20.10 33.21 -1.45
C SER A 547 -20.11 32.91 0.05
N ASP A 548 -20.51 31.69 0.39
CA ASP A 548 -20.72 31.25 1.76
C ASP A 548 -19.42 30.77 2.40
N LEU A 549 -18.35 30.62 1.60
CA LEU A 549 -17.03 30.31 2.14
C LEU A 549 -16.38 31.61 2.67
N PRO A 550 -15.70 31.56 3.82
CA PRO A 550 -14.87 32.67 4.28
C PRO A 550 -13.72 32.92 3.29
N ASP A 551 -12.93 33.96 3.54
CA ASP A 551 -11.72 34.25 2.75
C ASP A 551 -10.63 33.21 3.05
N LEU A 552 -10.79 32.01 2.48
CA LEU A 552 -9.87 30.90 2.64
C LEU A 552 -8.58 31.15 1.86
N VAL A 553 -7.46 30.94 2.54
CA VAL A 553 -6.13 31.20 2.04
C VAL A 553 -5.47 29.89 1.62
N ILE A 554 -5.15 29.75 0.34
CA ILE A 554 -4.64 28.51 -0.23
C ILE A 554 -3.28 28.11 0.37
N GLY A 555 -3.04 26.79 0.51
CA GLY A 555 -1.76 26.26 0.97
C GLY A 555 -1.56 26.33 2.49
N ARG A 556 -2.64 26.57 3.25
CA ARG A 556 -2.66 26.49 4.71
C ARG A 556 -3.25 25.15 5.17
N PRO A 557 -2.73 24.58 6.28
CA PRO A 557 -3.31 23.37 6.85
C PRO A 557 -4.82 23.51 7.06
N TYR A 558 -5.55 22.42 6.86
CA TYR A 558 -7.00 22.29 7.09
C TYR A 558 -7.92 23.07 6.15
N VAL A 559 -7.42 23.88 5.21
CA VAL A 559 -8.29 24.60 4.28
C VAL A 559 -9.07 23.63 3.38
N ASP A 560 -8.40 22.59 2.91
CA ASP A 560 -9.00 21.49 2.15
C ASP A 560 -10.03 20.72 2.97
N SER A 561 -9.67 20.35 4.21
CA SER A 561 -10.55 19.66 5.15
C SER A 561 -11.77 20.50 5.53
N PHE A 562 -11.61 21.81 5.65
CA PHE A 562 -12.70 22.75 5.91
C PHE A 562 -13.68 22.80 4.72
N ILE A 563 -13.19 22.91 3.48
CA ILE A 563 -14.05 22.92 2.27
C ILE A 563 -14.85 21.61 2.18
N VAL A 564 -14.20 20.47 2.42
CA VAL A 564 -14.87 19.16 2.45
C VAL A 564 -15.93 19.12 3.55
N SER A 565 -15.59 19.56 4.77
CA SER A 565 -16.53 19.58 5.88
C SER A 565 -17.73 20.47 5.60
N GLU A 566 -17.53 21.67 5.07
CA GLU A 566 -18.60 22.59 4.69
C GLU A 566 -19.52 21.98 3.64
N ALA A 567 -18.95 21.36 2.59
CA ALA A 567 -19.72 20.73 1.53
C ALA A 567 -20.57 19.55 2.04
N VAL A 568 -19.98 18.69 2.88
CA VAL A 568 -20.69 17.57 3.52
C VAL A 568 -21.85 18.07 4.40
N ASN A 569 -21.63 19.16 5.15
CA ASN A 569 -22.64 19.71 6.05
C ASN A 569 -23.79 20.43 5.34
N ARG A 570 -23.55 20.98 4.14
CA ARG A 570 -24.58 21.68 3.35
C ARG A 570 -25.56 20.72 2.71
N VAL A 571 -25.06 19.78 1.91
CA VAL A 571 -25.91 18.82 1.21
C VAL A 571 -25.27 17.43 1.24
N PRO A 572 -25.74 16.55 2.15
CA PRO A 572 -25.23 15.18 2.23
C PRO A 572 -25.39 14.46 0.87
N GLY A 573 -24.28 13.91 0.37
CA GLY A 573 -24.24 13.16 -0.89
C GLY A 573 -23.63 13.90 -2.08
N HIS A 574 -23.37 15.22 -1.98
CA HIS A 574 -22.80 16.00 -3.08
C HIS A 574 -21.26 16.13 -3.04
N VAL A 575 -20.62 15.44 -2.10
CA VAL A 575 -19.15 15.32 -2.06
C VAL A 575 -18.75 13.95 -2.58
N ILE A 576 -18.08 13.92 -3.73
CA ILE A 576 -17.62 12.69 -4.38
C ILE A 576 -16.10 12.60 -4.29
N ASP A 577 -15.60 11.57 -3.60
CA ASP A 577 -14.17 11.25 -3.58
C ASP A 577 -13.78 10.47 -4.85
N ILE A 578 -13.07 11.14 -5.76
CA ILE A 578 -12.56 10.59 -7.03
C ILE A 578 -11.11 10.08 -6.92
N THR A 579 -10.54 9.96 -5.72
CA THR A 579 -9.15 9.48 -5.49
C THR A 579 -8.83 8.17 -6.22
N MET A 580 -9.79 7.25 -6.30
CA MET A 580 -9.56 5.91 -6.85
C MET A 580 -9.70 5.81 -8.35
N THR A 581 -10.45 6.74 -8.93
CA THR A 581 -10.73 6.75 -10.36
C THR A 581 -9.80 7.74 -11.04
N SER A 582 -9.46 8.84 -10.38
CA SER A 582 -8.62 9.92 -10.90
C SER A 582 -7.29 9.96 -10.18
N LEU A 583 -6.23 9.51 -10.85
CA LEU A 583 -4.90 9.54 -10.28
C LEU A 583 -4.34 10.96 -10.22
N ALA A 584 -4.13 11.46 -9.00
CA ALA A 584 -3.35 12.65 -8.68
C ALA A 584 -2.04 12.24 -8.00
N VAL A 585 -0.90 12.67 -8.56
CA VAL A 585 0.43 12.36 -8.05
C VAL A 585 1.06 13.64 -7.52
N HIS A 586 1.47 13.62 -6.26
CA HIS A 586 2.26 14.72 -5.71
C HIS A 586 3.73 14.52 -6.03
N HIS A 587 4.26 15.46 -6.80
CA HIS A 587 5.62 15.42 -7.29
C HIS A 587 6.56 16.09 -6.28
N VAL A 588 7.44 15.29 -5.68
CA VAL A 588 8.42 15.75 -4.69
C VAL A 588 9.86 15.63 -5.22
N THR A 589 10.67 16.68 -5.02
CA THR A 589 12.08 16.73 -5.46
C THR A 589 13.07 16.14 -4.46
N VAL A 590 12.69 15.97 -3.18
CA VAL A 590 13.59 15.52 -2.11
C VAL A 590 13.08 14.20 -1.50
N PRO A 591 13.95 13.18 -1.31
CA PRO A 591 13.53 11.90 -0.74
C PRO A 591 13.32 11.93 0.79
N GLY A 592 12.30 11.22 1.28
CA GLY A 592 12.18 10.80 2.70
C GLY A 592 11.35 11.72 3.61
N LYS A 593 11.47 11.51 4.94
CA LYS A 593 10.76 12.29 5.99
C LYS A 593 10.93 13.81 5.86
N GLU A 594 11.97 14.27 5.16
CA GLU A 594 12.17 15.68 4.85
C GLU A 594 11.05 16.25 3.96
N ALA A 595 10.49 15.47 3.03
CA ALA A 595 9.33 15.88 2.23
C ALA A 595 8.05 16.01 3.08
N MET A 596 7.88 15.18 4.11
CA MET A 596 6.82 15.36 5.11
C MET A 596 7.04 16.62 5.97
N ASN A 597 8.29 17.01 6.18
CA ASN A 597 8.65 18.22 6.91
C ASN A 597 8.60 19.49 6.05
N GLU A 598 8.74 19.40 4.72
CA GLU A 598 8.58 20.56 3.82
C GLU A 598 7.17 21.15 3.88
N GLY A 599 6.15 20.34 4.19
CA GLY A 599 4.78 20.80 4.41
C GLY A 599 4.55 21.47 5.77
N THR A 600 5.38 21.20 6.77
CA THR A 600 5.22 21.73 8.15
C THR A 600 6.15 22.91 8.46
N MET A 601 7.10 23.26 7.59
CA MET A 601 8.15 24.25 7.88
C MET A 601 7.72 25.73 7.76
N HIS A 602 6.43 26.02 7.56
CA HIS A 602 5.89 27.39 7.54
C HIS A 602 4.62 27.51 8.41
N ILE A 603 4.73 27.10 9.67
CA ILE A 603 3.78 27.48 10.71
C ILE A 603 4.37 28.72 11.39
N TYR A 604 3.87 29.90 10.99
CA TYR A 604 3.99 31.16 11.73
C TYR A 604 2.59 31.62 12.10
#